data_AF-A0A1C6RRA6-F1
#
_entry.id   AF-A0A1C6RRA6-F1
#
_cell.length_a   1.000
_cell.length_b   1.000
_cell.length_c   1.000
_cell.angle_alpha   90.00
_cell.angle_beta   90.00
_cell.angle_gamma   90.00
#
_symmetry.space_group_name_H-M   'P 1'
#
loop_
_entity.id
_entity.type
_entity.pdbx_description
1 polymer ?
#
loop_
_entity_poly.entity_id
_entity_poly.type
_entity_poly.pdbx_seq_one_letter_code
_entity_poly.pdbx_strand_id
1 'polypeptide(L)'
;MTWPTLGAAGPGADGAASRTPVGRGQGRGRASAEAWVYGEGVQDEPIDPFTGDPADPAAGLHDSGDDAPLDPLTDVERQDVLEDLADLEIYQALLSPIGVRGLVIECEDCREPHYFDWDLLRGNLRHLLNSGRPRVHEPAFDPDPDHYVTWDYARGYADGVHDTLTEGAEDKDESDPSPA
;
A
#
# COMPACT_ATOMS: atom_id res chain seq x y z
N MET A 1 14.49 -28.60 -22.81
CA MET A 1 15.95 -28.52 -22.58
C MET A 1 16.16 -27.58 -21.41
N THR A 2 16.56 -28.17 -20.28
CA THR A 2 17.35 -27.62 -19.16
C THR A 2 17.29 -26.11 -18.84
N TRP A 3 16.66 -25.80 -17.71
CA TRP A 3 16.98 -24.65 -16.85
C TRP A 3 18.35 -24.84 -16.18
N PRO A 4 19.03 -23.75 -15.77
CA PRO A 4 19.89 -23.77 -14.60
C PRO A 4 19.36 -22.88 -13.48
N THR A 5 19.42 -23.46 -12.29
CA THR A 5 19.01 -22.98 -10.98
C THR A 5 20.19 -22.46 -10.15
N LEU A 6 19.84 -21.66 -9.13
CA LEU A 6 20.43 -21.58 -7.78
C LEU A 6 21.73 -20.80 -7.55
N GLY A 7 21.72 -20.03 -6.46
CA GLY A 7 22.94 -19.61 -5.76
C GLY A 7 22.72 -18.63 -4.61
N ALA A 8 22.09 -19.06 -3.52
CA ALA A 8 22.21 -18.40 -2.22
C ALA A 8 23.57 -18.74 -1.58
N ALA A 9 24.18 -17.79 -0.86
CA ALA A 9 25.24 -18.06 0.11
C ALA A 9 25.25 -17.02 1.23
N GLY A 10 25.31 -17.51 2.46
CA GLY A 10 25.10 -16.79 3.71
C GLY A 10 26.34 -16.08 4.30
N PRO A 11 26.42 -15.94 5.63
CA PRO A 11 27.03 -14.78 6.28
C PRO A 11 28.39 -15.06 6.94
N GLY A 12 29.08 -13.99 7.34
CA GLY A 12 30.10 -14.05 8.39
C GLY A 12 31.22 -13.02 8.25
N ALA A 13 31.47 -12.27 9.32
CA ALA A 13 32.80 -12.17 9.94
C ALA A 13 32.77 -11.16 11.12
N ASP A 14 33.01 -11.71 12.30
CA ASP A 14 33.52 -11.03 13.49
C ASP A 14 34.85 -10.30 13.21
N GLY A 15 35.11 -9.19 13.90
CA GLY A 15 36.37 -8.47 13.79
C GLY A 15 36.59 -7.47 14.93
N ALA A 16 37.12 -7.98 16.04
CA ALA A 16 37.44 -7.22 17.24
C ALA A 16 38.62 -6.25 17.09
N ALA A 17 38.54 -5.18 17.90
CA ALA A 17 39.63 -4.50 18.63
C ALA A 17 40.86 -3.96 17.89
N SER A 18 41.19 -2.69 18.14
CA SER A 18 42.51 -2.31 18.66
C SER A 18 42.53 -0.87 19.19
N ARG A 19 42.84 -0.74 20.48
CA ARG A 19 43.26 0.51 21.14
C ARG A 19 44.77 0.64 21.00
N THR A 20 45.27 1.86 20.81
CA THR A 20 46.56 2.27 21.41
C THR A 20 46.61 3.79 21.65
N PRO A 21 47.34 4.26 22.69
CA PRO A 21 47.16 5.56 23.33
C PRO A 21 48.32 6.53 23.09
N VAL A 22 48.07 7.84 23.19
CA VAL A 22 49.02 8.88 23.64
C VAL A 22 48.19 10.17 23.81
N GLY A 23 48.15 10.86 24.93
CA GLY A 23 49.23 11.67 25.47
C GLY A 23 48.67 12.63 26.52
N ARG A 24 49.48 12.83 27.55
CA ARG A 24 49.20 13.49 28.82
C ARG A 24 49.22 15.02 28.67
N GLY A 25 48.18 15.71 29.14
CA GLY A 25 48.14 17.17 29.21
C GLY A 25 47.32 17.64 30.41
N GLN A 26 48.00 17.98 31.49
CA GLN A 26 47.43 18.42 32.76
C GLN A 26 47.31 19.95 32.73
N GLY A 27 46.08 20.47 32.65
CA GLY A 27 45.78 21.90 32.73
C GLY A 27 44.55 22.13 33.59
N ARG A 28 44.76 22.58 34.83
CA ARG A 28 43.69 23.02 35.73
C ARG A 28 43.05 24.29 35.17
N GLY A 29 41.75 24.24 34.90
CA GLY A 29 40.92 25.41 34.65
C GLY A 29 39.53 25.14 35.20
N ARG A 30 39.18 25.80 36.31
CA ARG A 30 37.81 25.86 36.82
C ARG A 30 37.03 26.79 35.91
N ALA A 31 35.98 26.29 35.25
CA ALA A 31 34.82 27.08 34.88
C ALA A 31 33.64 26.14 34.59
N SER A 32 32.56 26.36 35.34
CA SER A 32 31.16 26.02 35.08
C SER A 32 30.82 24.65 34.48
N ALA A 33 30.26 23.77 35.33
CA ALA A 33 29.39 22.71 34.87
C ALA A 33 28.09 23.35 34.35
N GLU A 34 28.06 23.68 33.05
CA GLU A 34 26.79 23.88 32.36
C GLU A 34 26.12 22.51 32.28
N ALA A 35 25.08 22.36 33.09
CA ALA A 35 24.23 21.20 33.09
C ALA A 35 23.59 21.09 31.71
N TRP A 36 23.94 20.03 30.97
CA TRP A 36 23.17 19.59 29.82
C TRP A 36 21.81 19.12 30.33
N VAL A 37 20.82 20.00 30.28
CA VAL A 37 19.41 19.62 30.40
C VAL A 37 19.05 18.94 29.08
N TYR A 38 19.27 17.63 29.01
CA TYR A 38 18.54 16.81 28.05
C TYR A 38 17.12 16.66 28.58
N GLY A 39 16.19 17.46 28.05
CA GLY A 39 14.78 17.23 28.29
C GLY A 39 13.92 18.48 28.20
N GLU A 40 13.72 19.01 27.00
CA GLU A 40 12.42 19.57 26.63
C GLU A 40 12.25 19.48 25.11
N GLY A 41 11.34 18.61 24.67
CA GLY A 41 10.87 18.50 23.27
C GLY A 41 11.78 17.73 22.32
N VAL A 42 11.84 16.41 22.45
CA VAL A 42 12.25 15.59 21.29
C VAL A 42 11.16 15.74 20.22
N GLN A 43 11.49 16.43 19.12
CA GLN A 43 10.74 16.24 17.88
C GLN A 43 11.04 14.79 17.45
N ASP A 44 10.02 13.95 17.30
CA ASP A 44 10.18 12.55 16.88
C ASP A 44 10.69 12.44 15.42
N GLU A 45 10.70 13.55 14.68
CA GLU A 45 11.27 13.66 13.35
C GLU A 45 12.58 14.48 13.33
N PRO A 46 13.55 14.10 12.47
CA PRO A 46 14.74 14.89 12.23
C PRO A 46 14.34 16.31 11.81
N ILE A 47 14.98 17.32 12.41
CA ILE A 47 14.76 18.70 11.99
C ILE A 47 15.18 18.84 10.53
N ASP A 48 14.25 19.34 9.71
CA ASP A 48 14.48 19.54 8.28
C ASP A 48 15.71 20.47 8.11
N PRO A 49 16.76 20.04 7.38
CA PRO A 49 17.97 20.83 7.16
C PRO A 49 17.72 22.17 6.46
N PHE A 50 16.57 22.37 5.83
CA PHE A 50 16.16 23.62 5.18
C PHE A 50 15.32 24.52 6.08
N THR A 51 15.03 24.13 7.33
CA THR A 51 14.26 24.94 8.29
C THR A 51 14.92 26.31 8.50
N GLY A 52 14.27 27.36 8.00
CA GLY A 52 14.73 28.75 8.15
C GLY A 52 15.77 29.21 7.12
N ASP A 53 16.03 28.43 6.07
CA ASP A 53 16.89 28.84 4.97
C ASP A 53 16.15 29.84 4.05
N PRO A 54 16.60 31.12 3.95
CA PRO A 54 16.00 32.09 3.04
C PRO A 54 16.22 31.77 1.55
N ALA A 55 17.08 30.80 1.24
CA ALA A 55 17.32 30.28 -0.10
C ALA A 55 16.67 28.91 -0.33
N ASP A 56 15.77 28.47 0.56
CA ASP A 56 15.07 27.20 0.42
C ASP A 56 14.31 27.15 -0.92
N PRO A 57 14.68 26.26 -1.85
CA PRO A 57 14.00 26.12 -3.13
C PRO A 57 12.54 25.64 -2.99
N ALA A 58 12.18 25.01 -1.87
CA ALA A 58 10.83 24.56 -1.55
C ALA A 58 9.95 25.62 -0.85
N ALA A 59 10.54 26.75 -0.41
CA ALA A 59 9.80 27.84 0.25
C ALA A 59 8.78 28.56 -0.64
N GLY A 60 8.66 28.23 -1.93
CA GLY A 60 7.58 28.71 -2.79
C GLY A 60 6.56 27.63 -3.17
N LEU A 61 6.78 26.38 -2.77
CA LEU A 61 5.98 25.23 -3.20
C LEU A 61 4.86 24.86 -2.22
N HIS A 62 4.96 25.30 -0.96
CA HIS A 62 4.01 24.97 0.11
C HIS A 62 2.62 25.62 -0.03
N ASP A 63 2.43 26.56 -0.96
CA ASP A 63 1.15 27.25 -1.18
C ASP A 63 0.41 26.77 -2.45
N SER A 64 0.77 25.60 -2.97
CA SER A 64 0.13 25.04 -4.17
C SER A 64 -1.16 24.27 -3.82
N GLY A 65 -2.10 24.87 -3.09
CA GLY A 65 -3.52 24.43 -3.00
C GLY A 65 -3.85 23.02 -2.50
N ASP A 66 -2.87 22.16 -2.20
CA ASP A 66 -3.04 20.72 -1.91
C ASP A 66 -3.41 20.42 -0.44
N ASP A 67 -3.28 21.45 0.42
CA ASP A 67 -3.67 21.43 1.84
C ASP A 67 -5.07 21.99 2.10
N ALA A 68 -5.81 22.40 1.06
CA ALA A 68 -7.23 22.65 1.22
C ALA A 68 -7.91 21.34 1.68
N PRO A 69 -8.72 21.34 2.76
CA PRO A 69 -9.52 20.17 3.10
C PRO A 69 -10.43 19.86 1.91
N LEU A 70 -10.12 18.79 1.17
CA LEU A 70 -11.06 18.22 0.21
C LEU A 70 -12.35 17.91 0.96
N ASP A 71 -13.48 18.23 0.34
CA ASP A 71 -14.78 17.94 0.91
C ASP A 71 -14.87 16.43 1.21
N PRO A 72 -15.47 16.03 2.35
CA PRO A 72 -15.69 14.63 2.63
C PRO A 72 -16.56 14.01 1.53
N LEU A 73 -16.37 12.71 1.28
CA LEU A 73 -17.19 11.96 0.32
C LEU A 73 -18.67 12.22 0.60
N THR A 74 -19.41 12.52 -0.47
CA THR A 74 -20.86 12.58 -0.45
C THR A 74 -21.44 11.21 -0.10
N ASP A 75 -22.72 11.18 0.32
CA ASP A 75 -23.39 9.92 0.66
C ASP A 75 -23.43 8.95 -0.54
N VAL A 76 -23.51 9.47 -1.77
CA VAL A 76 -23.49 8.67 -2.99
C VAL A 76 -22.11 8.07 -3.22
N GLU A 77 -21.05 8.88 -3.23
CA GLU A 77 -19.68 8.37 -3.42
C GLU A 77 -19.28 7.38 -2.32
N ARG A 78 -19.71 7.62 -1.09
CA ARG A 78 -19.52 6.70 0.02
C ARG A 78 -20.19 5.36 -0.25
N GLN A 79 -21.40 5.38 -0.78
CA GLN A 79 -22.15 4.17 -1.09
C GLN A 79 -21.49 3.40 -2.25
N ASP A 80 -21.06 4.10 -3.30
CA ASP A 80 -20.35 3.49 -4.43
C ASP A 80 -19.08 2.75 -3.95
N VAL A 81 -18.29 3.38 -3.06
CA VAL A 81 -17.08 2.74 -2.50
C VAL A 81 -17.42 1.53 -1.60
N LEU A 82 -18.57 1.53 -0.93
CA LEU A 82 -19.03 0.38 -0.14
C LEU A 82 -19.46 -0.79 -1.05
N GLU A 83 -20.09 -0.48 -2.18
CA GLU A 83 -20.44 -1.47 -3.20
C GLU A 83 -19.18 -2.06 -3.84
N ASP A 84 -18.20 -1.23 -4.19
CA ASP A 84 -16.89 -1.68 -4.68
C ASP A 84 -16.17 -2.61 -3.69
N LEU A 85 -16.27 -2.34 -2.39
CA LEU A 85 -15.72 -3.21 -1.36
C LEU A 85 -16.42 -4.57 -1.30
N ALA A 86 -17.73 -4.61 -1.47
CA ALA A 86 -18.50 -5.85 -1.48
C ALA A 86 -18.19 -6.68 -2.74
N ASP A 87 -18.14 -6.04 -3.90
CA ASP A 87 -17.70 -6.62 -5.17
C ASP A 87 -16.30 -7.23 -5.06
N LEU A 88 -15.37 -6.49 -4.45
CA LEU A 88 -13.98 -6.95 -4.27
C LEU A 88 -13.89 -8.23 -3.42
N GLU A 89 -14.74 -8.39 -2.42
CA GLU A 89 -14.81 -9.63 -1.63
C GLU A 89 -15.29 -10.82 -2.47
N ILE A 90 -16.28 -10.62 -3.34
CA ILE A 90 -16.77 -11.63 -4.27
C ILE A 90 -15.68 -12.01 -5.28
N TYR A 91 -15.06 -11.01 -5.93
CA TYR A 91 -14.01 -11.22 -6.92
C TYR A 91 -12.82 -11.97 -6.32
N GLN A 92 -12.37 -11.58 -5.13
CA GLN A 92 -11.29 -12.30 -4.46
C GLN A 92 -11.67 -13.77 -4.20
N ALA A 93 -12.88 -14.03 -3.70
CA ALA A 93 -13.33 -15.38 -3.38
C ALA A 93 -13.38 -16.29 -4.61
N LEU A 94 -13.78 -15.75 -5.76
CA LEU A 94 -13.88 -16.47 -7.02
C LEU A 94 -12.53 -16.67 -7.71
N LEU A 95 -11.68 -15.64 -7.70
CA LEU A 95 -10.48 -15.59 -8.56
C LEU A 95 -9.20 -16.02 -7.83
N SER A 96 -9.12 -15.88 -6.50
CA SER A 96 -7.95 -16.35 -5.74
C SER A 96 -7.68 -17.85 -5.92
N PRO A 97 -8.69 -18.75 -5.93
CA PRO A 97 -8.46 -20.19 -6.12
C PRO A 97 -7.84 -20.56 -7.47
N ILE A 98 -8.03 -19.74 -8.52
CA ILE A 98 -7.47 -19.96 -9.85
C ILE A 98 -6.12 -19.23 -10.06
N GLY A 99 -5.58 -18.61 -9.00
CA GLY A 99 -4.24 -18.02 -8.99
C GLY A 99 -4.20 -16.51 -9.25
N VAL A 100 -5.34 -15.81 -9.31
CA VAL A 100 -5.35 -14.35 -9.44
C VAL A 100 -5.09 -13.71 -8.07
N ARG A 101 -4.10 -12.83 -8.02
CA ARG A 101 -3.65 -12.14 -6.81
C ARG A 101 -4.27 -10.76 -6.60
N GLY A 102 -4.88 -10.19 -7.64
CA GLY A 102 -5.41 -8.84 -7.56
C GLY A 102 -5.88 -8.28 -8.88
N LEU A 103 -5.99 -6.95 -8.93
CA LEU A 103 -6.44 -6.20 -10.10
C LEU A 103 -5.33 -5.36 -10.73
N VAL A 104 -5.44 -5.13 -12.03
CA VAL A 104 -4.65 -4.15 -12.78
C VAL A 104 -5.53 -2.99 -13.22
N ILE A 105 -5.07 -1.77 -12.97
CA ILE A 105 -5.76 -0.52 -13.32
C ILE A 105 -4.82 0.36 -14.13
N GLU A 106 -5.25 0.78 -15.32
CA GLU A 106 -4.53 1.77 -16.11
C GLU A 106 -4.72 3.16 -15.49
N CYS A 107 -3.65 3.77 -14.98
CA CYS A 107 -3.71 5.12 -14.43
C CYS A 107 -3.59 6.16 -15.55
N GLU A 108 -4.57 7.07 -15.67
CA GLU A 108 -4.54 8.12 -16.70
C GLU A 108 -3.39 9.12 -16.50
N ASP A 109 -3.06 9.43 -15.25
CA ASP A 109 -1.99 10.39 -14.90
C ASP A 109 -0.60 9.82 -15.20
N CYS A 110 -0.34 8.58 -14.77
CA CYS A 110 0.96 7.93 -14.93
C CYS A 110 1.12 7.29 -16.33
N ARG A 111 0.01 6.96 -17.00
CA ARG A 111 -0.04 6.19 -18.27
C ARG A 111 0.68 4.83 -18.17
N GLU A 112 0.64 4.24 -16.99
CA GLU A 112 1.23 2.94 -16.66
C GLU A 112 0.22 2.07 -15.89
N PRO A 113 0.28 0.73 -16.03
CA PRO A 113 -0.57 -0.19 -15.30
C PRO A 113 -0.16 -0.26 -13.82
N HIS A 114 -1.13 -0.08 -12.93
CA HIS A 114 -0.97 -0.24 -11.50
C HIS A 114 -1.55 -1.58 -11.06
N TYR A 115 -0.70 -2.41 -10.44
CA TYR A 115 -1.06 -3.73 -9.95
C TYR A 115 -1.36 -3.68 -8.46
N PHE A 116 -2.57 -4.10 -8.08
CA PHE A 116 -3.05 -4.07 -6.72
C PHE A 116 -3.40 -5.46 -6.22
N ASP A 117 -2.64 -5.95 -5.24
CA ASP A 117 -3.05 -7.14 -4.50
C ASP A 117 -4.39 -6.87 -3.76
N TRP A 118 -5.19 -7.93 -3.57
CA TRP A 118 -6.53 -7.84 -2.96
C TRP A 118 -6.56 -7.04 -1.65
N ASP A 119 -5.61 -7.29 -0.75
CA ASP A 119 -5.55 -6.63 0.55
C ASP A 119 -5.13 -5.16 0.46
N LEU A 120 -4.26 -4.84 -0.52
CA LEU A 120 -3.83 -3.47 -0.77
C LEU A 120 -5.00 -2.62 -1.29
N LEU A 121 -5.72 -3.12 -2.29
CA LEU A 121 -6.88 -2.40 -2.84
C LEU A 121 -7.97 -2.21 -1.79
N ARG A 122 -8.26 -3.26 -1.01
CA ARG A 122 -9.22 -3.16 0.10
C ARG A 122 -8.80 -2.12 1.13
N GLY A 123 -7.51 -2.10 1.49
CA GLY A 123 -6.95 -1.11 2.40
C GLY A 123 -7.12 0.33 1.87
N ASN A 124 -6.92 0.52 0.57
CA ASN A 124 -7.09 1.81 -0.09
C ASN A 124 -8.54 2.30 -0.06
N LEU A 125 -9.51 1.44 -0.43
CA LEU A 125 -10.93 1.79 -0.40
C LEU A 125 -11.42 2.08 1.03
N ARG A 126 -10.99 1.28 2.01
CA ARG A 126 -11.29 1.56 3.43
C ARG A 126 -10.67 2.86 3.91
N HIS A 127 -9.47 3.20 3.45
CA HIS A 127 -8.86 4.49 3.77
C HIS A 127 -9.67 5.63 3.16
N LEU A 128 -10.03 5.52 1.88
CA LEU A 128 -10.85 6.50 1.17
C LEU A 128 -12.17 6.81 1.91
N LEU A 129 -12.86 5.78 2.42
CA LEU A 129 -14.07 5.96 3.23
C LEU A 129 -13.88 6.76 4.52
N ASN A 130 -12.68 6.71 5.10
CA ASN A 130 -12.36 7.33 6.39
C ASN A 130 -11.75 8.72 6.22
N SER A 131 -10.81 8.88 5.28
CA SER A 131 -10.05 10.12 5.08
C SER A 131 -10.64 11.02 3.99
N GLY A 132 -11.51 10.49 3.12
CA GLY A 132 -11.94 11.17 1.91
C GLY A 132 -10.84 11.32 0.86
N ARG A 133 -9.65 10.73 1.08
CA ARG A 133 -8.49 10.84 0.20
C ARG A 133 -8.00 9.47 -0.25
N PRO A 134 -7.70 9.28 -1.55
CA PRO A 134 -6.96 8.11 -2.01
C PRO A 134 -5.61 8.04 -1.32
N ARG A 135 -5.21 6.84 -0.87
CA ARG A 135 -3.87 6.64 -0.32
C ARG A 135 -2.86 6.55 -1.47
N VAL A 136 -1.83 7.40 -1.41
CA VAL A 136 -0.62 7.20 -2.22
C VAL A 136 0.05 5.92 -1.74
N HIS A 137 0.20 4.96 -2.63
CA HIS A 137 0.92 3.73 -2.42
C HIS A 137 2.00 3.65 -3.49
N GLU A 138 3.15 3.08 -3.13
CA GLU A 138 4.15 2.76 -4.12
C GLU A 138 3.66 1.58 -4.97
N PRO A 139 3.94 1.58 -6.29
CA PRO A 139 3.63 0.42 -7.13
C PRO A 139 4.28 -0.86 -6.61
N ALA A 140 3.65 -2.00 -6.88
CA ALA A 140 4.27 -3.29 -6.61
C ALA A 140 5.62 -3.40 -7.35
N PHE A 141 6.65 -3.90 -6.67
CA PHE A 141 7.96 -4.13 -7.28
C PHE A 141 7.93 -5.42 -8.11
N ASP A 142 8.15 -5.31 -9.42
CA ASP A 142 8.19 -6.42 -10.39
C ASP A 142 6.97 -7.36 -10.31
N PRO A 143 5.74 -6.83 -10.51
CA PRO A 143 4.54 -7.67 -10.48
C PRO A 143 4.51 -8.57 -11.72
N ASP A 144 4.19 -9.85 -11.52
CA ASP A 144 3.91 -10.76 -12.62
C ASP A 144 2.51 -10.48 -13.18
N PRO A 145 2.38 -9.95 -14.42
CA PRO A 145 1.09 -9.55 -14.98
C PRO A 145 0.08 -10.69 -15.12
N ASP A 146 0.54 -11.94 -15.23
CA ASP A 146 -0.33 -13.11 -15.41
C ASP A 146 -1.19 -13.41 -14.16
N HIS A 147 -0.85 -12.79 -13.03
CA HIS A 147 -1.57 -12.94 -11.77
C HIS A 147 -2.58 -11.81 -11.49
N TYR A 148 -2.81 -10.89 -12.44
CA TYR A 148 -3.73 -9.77 -12.25
C TYR A 148 -4.70 -9.65 -13.41
N VAL A 149 -5.92 -9.20 -13.11
CA VAL A 149 -6.98 -9.03 -14.11
C VAL A 149 -7.59 -7.64 -14.01
N THR A 150 -8.27 -7.20 -15.06
CA THR A 150 -9.00 -5.94 -15.01
C THR A 150 -10.27 -6.08 -14.16
N TRP A 151 -10.79 -4.97 -13.68
CA TRP A 151 -12.09 -4.93 -12.99
C TRP A 151 -13.21 -5.53 -13.86
N ASP A 152 -13.25 -5.15 -15.14
CA ASP A 152 -14.27 -5.64 -16.08
C ASP A 152 -14.21 -7.16 -16.26
N TYR A 153 -13.00 -7.74 -16.28
CA TYR A 153 -12.84 -9.19 -16.33
C TYR A 153 -13.39 -9.84 -15.05
N ALA A 154 -13.06 -9.30 -13.89
CA ALA A 154 -13.51 -9.85 -12.61
C ALA A 154 -15.05 -9.82 -12.48
N ARG A 155 -15.67 -8.70 -12.88
CA ARG A 155 -17.13 -8.56 -12.93
C ARG A 155 -17.76 -9.56 -13.88
N GLY A 156 -17.29 -9.64 -15.13
CA GLY A 156 -17.84 -10.59 -16.11
C GLY A 156 -17.65 -12.05 -15.70
N TYR A 157 -16.57 -12.37 -14.99
CA TYR A 157 -16.39 -13.70 -14.41
C TYR A 157 -17.42 -13.99 -13.31
N ALA A 158 -17.64 -13.04 -12.39
CA ALA A 158 -18.61 -13.19 -11.33
C ALA A 158 -20.04 -13.36 -11.87
N ASP A 159 -20.41 -12.56 -12.87
CA ASP A 159 -21.71 -12.65 -13.56
C ASP A 159 -21.88 -14.03 -14.21
N GLY A 160 -20.86 -14.50 -14.96
CA GLY A 160 -20.90 -15.82 -15.59
C GLY A 160 -21.01 -16.98 -14.57
N VAL A 161 -20.32 -16.88 -13.43
CA VAL A 161 -20.48 -17.86 -12.34
C VAL A 161 -21.89 -17.80 -11.77
N HIS A 162 -22.45 -16.61 -11.55
CA HIS A 162 -23.80 -16.45 -11.03
C HIS A 162 -24.84 -17.10 -11.96
N ASP A 163 -24.78 -16.82 -13.26
CA ASP A 163 -25.69 -17.36 -14.27
C ASP A 163 -25.64 -18.90 -14.30
N THR A 164 -24.45 -19.49 -14.27
CA THR A 164 -24.33 -20.96 -14.27
C THR A 164 -24.91 -21.64 -13.02
N LEU A 165 -24.92 -20.94 -11.89
CA LEU A 165 -25.48 -21.45 -10.63
C LEU A 165 -27.00 -21.30 -10.58
N THR A 166 -27.57 -20.25 -11.19
CA THR A 166 -29.00 -19.99 -11.23
C THR A 166 -29.71 -20.87 -12.27
N GLU A 167 -29.16 -21.01 -13.48
CA GLU A 167 -29.72 -21.90 -14.52
C GLU A 167 -29.80 -23.37 -14.03
N GLY A 168 -28.78 -23.85 -13.31
CA GLY A 168 -28.76 -25.21 -12.76
C GLY A 168 -29.75 -25.46 -11.60
N ALA A 169 -30.35 -24.41 -11.04
CA ALA A 169 -31.38 -24.51 -10.01
C ALA A 169 -32.79 -24.64 -10.61
N GLU A 170 -33.07 -23.94 -11.71
CA GLU A 170 -34.38 -23.95 -12.37
C GLU A 170 -34.75 -25.32 -12.96
N ASP A 171 -33.76 -26.07 -13.46
CA ASP A 171 -33.96 -27.43 -13.99
C ASP A 171 -34.38 -28.47 -12.92
N LYS A 172 -34.18 -28.18 -11.62
CA LYS A 172 -34.52 -29.11 -10.54
C LYS A 172 -35.96 -29.01 -10.05
N ASP A 173 -36.63 -27.88 -10.26
CA ASP A 173 -37.99 -27.64 -9.76
C ASP A 173 -39.10 -28.07 -10.75
N GLU A 174 -38.80 -28.25 -12.05
CA GLU A 174 -39.74 -28.78 -13.07
C GLU A 174 -39.90 -30.32 -13.02
N SER A 175 -39.10 -31.01 -12.19
CA SER A 175 -39.03 -32.48 -12.17
C SER A 175 -39.93 -33.18 -11.13
N ASP A 176 -40.93 -32.50 -10.56
CA ASP A 176 -41.89 -33.15 -9.64
C ASP A 176 -43.25 -33.40 -10.33
N PRO A 177 -43.48 -34.59 -10.95
CA PRO A 177 -44.79 -34.95 -11.44
C PRO A 177 -45.72 -35.19 -10.24
N SER A 178 -46.67 -34.27 -10.05
CA SER A 178 -47.76 -34.37 -9.08
C SER A 178 -48.34 -35.80 -9.04
N PRO A 179 -48.37 -36.49 -7.88
CA PRO A 179 -49.00 -37.79 -7.79
C PRO A 179 -50.51 -37.64 -7.97
N ALA A 180 -51.07 -38.49 -8.83
CA ALA A 180 -52.49 -38.58 -9.16
C ALA A 180 -53.31 -39.29 -8.08
#